data_AF-A0A3N0WXS4-F1
#
_entry.id   AF-A0A3N0WXS4-F1
#
_cell.length_a   1.000
_cell.length_b   1.000
_cell.length_c   1.000
_cell.angle_alpha   90.00
_cell.angle_beta   90.00
_cell.angle_gamma   90.00
#
_symmetry.space_group_name_H-M   'P 1'
#
loop_
_entity.id
_entity.type
_entity.pdbx_description
1 polymer ?
#
loop_
_entity_poly.entity_id
_entity_poly.type
_entity_poly.pdbx_seq_one_letter_code
_entity_poly.pdbx_strand_id
1 'polypeptide(L)' 'MKKALKIISTASIILFAVLWIAGKFDFLPEVNTLDNRNVLVLIYLFTSLKYYQMELKDRDASRV' A
#
# COMPACT_ATOMS: atom_id res chain seq x y z
N MET A 1 -4.07 14.23 -6.14
CA MET A 1 -3.68 13.83 -4.77
C MET A 1 -4.40 12.54 -4.32
N LYS A 2 -5.72 12.53 -4.08
CA LYS A 2 -6.49 11.31 -3.68
C LYS A 2 -6.31 10.11 -4.63
N LYS A 3 -6.47 10.33 -5.94
CA LYS A 3 -6.33 9.26 -6.95
C LYS A 3 -4.93 8.62 -6.94
N ALA A 4 -3.88 9.43 -6.78
CA ALA A 4 -2.51 8.94 -6.71
C ALA A 4 -2.25 8.08 -5.47
N LEU A 5 -2.73 8.49 -4.29
CA LEU A 5 -2.63 7.70 -3.05
C LEU A 5 -3.36 6.36 -3.17
N LYS A 6 -4.54 6.35 -3.80
CA LYS A 6 -5.29 5.13 -4.07
C LYS A 6 -4.51 4.19 -4.99
N ILE A 7 -3.95 4.71 -6.07
CA ILE A 7 -3.13 3.92 -7.02
C ILE A 7 -1.90 3.35 -6.32
N ILE A 8 -1.16 4.14 -5.54
CA ILE A 8 0.04 3.68 -4.83
C ILE A 8 -0.33 2.59 -3.82
N SER A 9 -1.39 2.79 -3.05
CA SER A 9 -1.89 1.78 -2.11
C SER A 9 -2.25 0.47 -2.82
N THR A 10 -2.99 0.54 -3.92
CA THR A 10 -3.34 -0.64 -4.73
C THR A 10 -2.10 -1.31 -5.34
N ALA A 11 -1.16 -0.54 -5.87
CA ALA A 11 0.08 -1.07 -6.43
C ALA A 11 0.93 -1.77 -5.36
N SER A 12 1.06 -1.17 -4.17
CA SER A 12 1.83 -1.75 -3.05
C SER A 12 1.27 -3.09 -2.60
N ILE A 13 -0.06 -3.25 -2.50
CA ILE A 13 -0.65 -4.52 -2.05
C ILE A 13 -0.57 -5.61 -3.12
N ILE A 14 -0.69 -5.24 -4.40
CA ILE A 14 -0.49 -6.16 -5.53
C ILE A 14 0.97 -6.63 -5.56
N LEU A 15 1.92 -5.70 -5.44
CA LEU A 15 3.35 -6.03 -5.43
C LEU A 15 3.72 -6.91 -4.24
N PHE A 16 3.13 -6.65 -3.07
CA PHE A 16 3.28 -7.51 -1.89
C PHE A 16 2.77 -8.92 -2.14
N ALA A 17 1.59 -9.08 -2.75
CA ALA A 17 1.03 -10.40 -3.07
C ALA A 17 1.93 -11.16 -4.06
N VAL A 18 2.47 -10.48 -5.07
CA VAL A 18 3.42 -11.06 -6.03
C VAL A 18 4.71 -11.48 -5.33
N LEU A 19 5.31 -10.63 -4.48
CA LEU A 19 6.51 -10.97 -3.71
C LEU A 19 6.28 -12.16 -2.78
N TRP A 20 5.11 -12.21 -2.13
CA TRP A 20 4.74 -13.30 -1.23
C TRP A 20 4.66 -14.64 -1.96
N ILE A 21 4.01 -14.65 -3.13
CA ILE A 21 3.89 -15.84 -3.97
C ILE A 21 5.25 -16.24 -4.53
N ALA A 22 6.01 -15.30 -5.09
CA ALA A 22 7.38 -15.53 -5.58
C ALA A 22 8.27 -16.15 -4.50
N GLY A 23 8.11 -15.70 -3.26
CA GLY A 23 8.80 -16.25 -2.10
C GLY A 23 8.47 -17.68 -1.73
N LYS A 24 7.28 -18.18 -2.08
CA LYS A 24 6.92 -19.59 -1.88
C LYS A 24 7.61 -20.52 -2.87
N PHE A 25 8.08 -19.99 -3.99
CA PHE A 25 8.76 -20.74 -5.06
C PHE A 25 10.27 -20.48 -5.10
N ASP A 26 10.84 -19.87 -4.06
CA ASP A 26 12.24 -19.43 -3.99
C ASP A 26 12.70 -18.58 -5.20
N PHE A 27 11.76 -17.87 -5.81
CA PHE A 27 12.02 -16.99 -6.93
C PHE A 27 12.57 -15.65 -6.40
N LEU A 28 13.75 -15.23 -6.86
CA LEU A 28 14.43 -13.97 -6.47
C LEU A 28 14.64 -13.82 -4.95
N PRO A 29 15.38 -14.73 -4.30
CA PRO A 29 15.55 -14.75 -2.84
C PRO A 29 16.23 -13.50 -2.27
N GLU A 30 17.08 -12.82 -3.05
CA GLU A 30 17.74 -11.57 -2.66
C GLU A 30 16.75 -10.41 -2.45
N VAL A 31 15.61 -10.43 -3.14
CA VAL A 31 14.62 -9.34 -3.13
C VAL A 31 13.44 -9.68 -2.21
N ASN A 32 13.14 -10.96 -1.99
CA ASN A 32 12.07 -11.43 -1.11
C ASN A 32 12.50 -11.54 0.37
N THR A 33 13.11 -10.48 0.89
CA THR A 33 13.44 -10.39 2.31
C THR A 33 12.21 -9.98 3.13
N LEU A 34 12.23 -10.32 4.42
CA LEU A 34 11.17 -9.91 5.36
C LEU A 34 11.04 -8.38 5.45
N ASP A 35 12.17 -7.68 5.33
CA ASP A 35 12.22 -6.21 5.37
C ASP A 35 11.51 -5.58 4.17
N ASN A 36 11.79 -6.06 2.95
CA ASN A 36 11.15 -5.54 1.73
C ASN A 36 9.62 -5.75 1.76
N ARG A 37 9.17 -6.91 2.26
CA ARG A 37 7.74 -7.18 2.46
C ARG A 37 7.13 -6.24 3.48
N ASN A 38 7.80 -6.00 4.61
CA ASN A 38 7.33 -5.07 5.64
C ASN A 38 7.24 -3.64 5.13
N VAL A 39 8.21 -3.18 4.34
CA VAL A 39 8.18 -1.84 3.73
C VAL A 39 6.96 -1.68 2.81
N LEU A 40 6.63 -2.69 1.99
CA LEU A 40 5.43 -2.65 1.14
C LEU A 40 4.13 -2.56 1.95
N VAL A 41 4.04 -3.31 3.05
CA VAL A 41 2.90 -3.26 3.98
C VAL A 41 2.81 -1.88 4.64
N LEU A 42 3.92 -1.31 5.08
CA LEU A 42 3.96 0.03 5.68
C LEU A 42 3.52 1.10 4.68
N ILE A 43 4.01 1.06 3.43
CA ILE A 43 3.60 2.00 2.38
C ILE A 43 2.09 1.90 2.16
N TYR A 44 1.55 0.68 2.05
CA TYR A 44 0.11 0.45 1.93
C TYR A 44 -0.67 1.07 3.10
N LEU A 45 -0.22 0.82 4.34
CA LEU A 45 -0.88 1.30 5.55
C LEU A 45 -0.90 2.83 5.62
N PHE A 46 0.26 3.47 5.40
CA PHE A 46 0.39 4.93 5.44
C PHE A 46 -0.41 5.62 4.33
N THR A 47 -0.37 5.08 3.10
CA THR A 47 -1.14 5.66 1.99
C THR A 47 -2.64 5.48 2.18
N SER A 48 -3.08 4.32 2.68
CA SER A 48 -4.50 4.06 2.99
C SER A 48 -5.01 4.98 4.11
N LEU A 49 -4.24 5.13 5.19
CA LEU A 49 -4.59 6.05 6.28
C LEU A 49 -4.71 7.50 5.80
N LYS A 50 -3.74 7.96 4.99
CA LYS A 50 -3.76 9.32 4.43
C LYS A 50 -4.93 9.53 3.47
N TYR A 51 -5.27 8.53 2.67
CA TYR A 51 -6.45 8.56 1.80
C TYR A 51 -7.74 8.67 2.65
N TYR A 52 -7.86 7.87 3.71
CA TYR A 52 -9.00 7.89 4.61
C TYR A 52 -9.17 9.23 5.33
N GLN A 53 -8.08 9.81 5.84
CA GLN A 53 -8.09 11.15 6.44
C GLN A 53 -8.56 12.22 5.45
N MET A 54 -8.16 12.13 4.17
CA MET A 54 -8.66 13.02 3.12
C MET A 54 -10.15 12.78 2.78
N GLU A 55 -10.66 11.56 2.88
CA GLU A 55 -12.10 11.29 2.72
C GLU A 55 -12.93 11.88 3.85
N LEU A 56 -12.47 11.77 5.09
CA LEU A 56 -13.16 12.37 6.24
C LEU A 56 -13.18 13.89 6.15
N LYS A 57 -12.03 14.51 5.83
CA LYS A 57 -11.94 15.98 5.69
C LYS A 57 -12.87 16.53 4.60
N ASP A 58 -12.97 15.86 3.45
CA ASP A 58 -13.89 16.28 2.37
C ASP A 58 -15.36 16.15 2.80
N ARG A 59 -15.72 15.12 3.58
CA ARG A 59 -17.08 14.94 4.10
C ARG A 59 -17.45 16.02 5.11
N ASP A 60 -16.55 16.40 6.00
CA ASP A 60 -16.82 17.45 6.99
C ASP A 60 -16.91 18.83 6.34
N ALA A 61 -16.07 19.12 5.34
CA ALA A 61 -16.14 20.36 4.57
C ALA A 61 -17.41 20.48 3.73
N SER A 62 -18.07 19.37 3.39
CA SER A 62 -19.34 19.35 2.64
C SER A 62 -20.58 19.46 3.54
N ARG A 63 -20.41 19.49 4.87
CA ARG A 63 -21.48 19.57 5.88
C ARG A 63 -21.62 20.96 6.52
N VAL A 64 -20.81 21.93 6.11
CA VAL A 64 -20.89 23.35 6.49
C VAL A 64 -21.43 24.14 5.31
#